data_AF-A0A9D5IGV7-F1
#
_entry.id   AF-A0A9D5IGV7-F1
#
_cell.length_a   1.000
_cell.length_b   1.000
_cell.length_c   1.000
_cell.angle_alpha   90.00
_cell.angle_beta   90.00
_cell.angle_gamma   90.00
#
_symmetry.space_group_name_H-M   'P 1'
#
loop_
_entity.id
_entity.type
_entity.pdbx_description
1 polymer ?
#
loop_
_entity_poly.entity_id
_entity_poly.type
_entity_poly.pdbx_seq_one_letter_code
_entity_poly.pdbx_strand_id
1 'polypeptide(L)'
;MLSFALRRARFQSFVVAFATVLLTSPAARADQIDRVMVEDAGAIAKAVLGLKAKNIAVLKFQVKMGDAAPTFNCGTEGAEMIHRLENLLVLSLDPRNPDYTVLSKAGQAASALAKSIKTPVDWTSVDGRKKLFELKLPVSWNEKDIRNPDAYVTGTVIVSKNLQEVKIELAAFAKSDPATLKKLGTLAGSMANRGIWTDRSMLASLGQTYTTSRDLKATGKPRDFFAADESAISDAVSREATPVAPAKEPTSGVASLAGPISLKINLDGQSVPIQADEGRRADYKIAGKLPANGAAGQKVTFTLVNNHTEKLAVLLCLNGRNTIALDGESLDTLDKPRSKFRMYVLEPKVVYEIKGFLKDDKGTIGEIVVAPEDESATLYDQMNPETRGKIQMFVYGPAPVRTPDISGGPTETTPLGDDPETAFDNAFAASGLATADKTMGTLGSLEAAQKSLKDRTKLAVSDGKISPDSKLARGRSRGLFIESNQPTSTAGGQVQVVKFTYDEQPLDSVVINYYVK
;
A
#
# COMPACT_ATOMS: atom_id res chain seq x y z
N MET A 1 -74.99 50.66 1.97
CA MET A 1 -74.74 49.24 1.60
C MET A 1 -73.41 49.18 0.88
N LEU A 2 -72.31 48.91 1.59
CA LEU A 2 -70.96 48.83 1.03
C LEU A 2 -70.53 47.36 0.94
N SER A 3 -69.98 47.00 -0.22
CA SER A 3 -69.45 45.67 -0.55
C SER A 3 -67.93 45.65 -0.31
N PHE A 4 -67.43 44.64 0.41
CA PHE A 4 -66.00 44.39 0.60
C PHE A 4 -65.59 43.13 -0.17
N ALA A 5 -64.60 43.28 -1.05
CA ALA A 5 -64.02 42.22 -1.87
C ALA A 5 -62.87 41.50 -1.12
N LEU A 6 -62.94 40.17 -1.06
CA LEU A 6 -61.85 39.31 -0.58
C LEU A 6 -60.73 39.16 -1.64
N ARG A 7 -59.48 39.46 -1.25
CA ARG A 7 -58.27 39.08 -2.00
C ARG A 7 -57.80 37.69 -1.55
N ARG A 8 -57.71 36.75 -2.50
CA ARG A 8 -57.05 35.44 -2.33
C ARG A 8 -55.53 35.62 -2.42
N ALA A 9 -54.80 35.19 -1.38
CA ALA A 9 -53.36 35.01 -1.41
C ALA A 9 -53.01 33.69 -2.12
N ARG A 10 -52.15 33.76 -3.15
CA ARG A 10 -51.58 32.59 -3.82
C ARG A 10 -50.23 32.26 -3.17
N PHE A 11 -50.13 31.09 -2.55
CA PHE A 11 -48.86 30.48 -2.16
C PHE A 11 -48.13 30.00 -3.43
N GLN A 12 -46.96 30.56 -3.74
CA GLN A 12 -46.03 29.98 -4.71
C GLN A 12 -45.03 29.09 -3.98
N SER A 13 -45.12 27.79 -4.21
CA SER A 13 -44.13 26.80 -3.77
C SER A 13 -42.89 26.92 -4.65
N PHE A 14 -41.78 27.39 -4.07
CA PHE A 14 -40.44 27.28 -4.65
C PHE A 14 -39.93 25.85 -4.44
N VAL A 15 -39.87 25.05 -5.52
CA VAL A 15 -39.17 23.76 -5.52
C VAL A 15 -37.71 24.03 -5.86
N VAL A 16 -36.84 23.97 -4.85
CA VAL A 16 -35.38 24.00 -5.04
C VAL A 16 -34.94 22.59 -5.41
N ALA A 17 -34.66 22.37 -6.70
CA ALA A 17 -34.06 21.14 -7.18
C ALA A 17 -32.56 21.12 -6.81
N PHE A 18 -32.22 20.36 -5.77
CA PHE A 18 -30.83 20.10 -5.38
C PHE A 18 -30.20 19.12 -6.39
N ALA A 19 -29.46 19.63 -7.36
CA ALA A 19 -28.68 18.81 -8.27
C ALA A 19 -27.38 18.38 -7.57
N THR A 20 -27.41 17.20 -6.96
CA THR A 20 -26.24 16.60 -6.30
C THR A 20 -25.26 16.08 -7.36
N VAL A 21 -24.29 16.90 -7.75
CA VAL A 21 -23.19 16.47 -8.63
C VAL A 21 -22.26 15.56 -7.82
N LEU A 22 -22.43 14.25 -7.97
CA LEU A 22 -21.60 13.21 -7.36
C LEU A 22 -20.27 13.10 -8.13
N LEU A 23 -19.31 13.96 -7.81
CA LEU A 23 -17.93 13.85 -8.33
C LEU A 23 -17.26 12.62 -7.72
N THR A 24 -17.03 11.55 -8.49
CA THR A 24 -16.36 10.34 -8.03
C THR A 24 -14.84 10.56 -8.02
N SER A 25 -14.19 10.32 -6.88
CA SER A 25 -12.71 10.35 -6.79
C SER A 25 -12.18 8.91 -6.87
N PRO A 26 -11.15 8.65 -7.69
CA PRO A 26 -10.62 7.29 -7.90
C PRO A 26 -9.68 6.81 -6.77
N ALA A 27 -9.75 5.49 -6.52
CA ALA A 27 -8.78 4.63 -5.79
C ALA A 27 -7.29 4.77 -6.22
N ALA A 28 -6.33 4.54 -5.31
CA ALA A 28 -4.88 4.58 -5.60
C ALA A 28 -4.33 3.34 -6.30
N ARG A 29 -3.59 3.64 -7.37
CA ARG A 29 -2.71 2.80 -8.18
C ARG A 29 -1.55 2.12 -7.46
N ALA A 30 -1.75 0.87 -7.05
CA ALA A 30 -0.75 -0.21 -7.18
C ALA A 30 -1.09 -1.06 -8.43
N ASP A 31 -1.78 -0.40 -9.37
CA ASP A 31 -2.71 -1.01 -10.29
C ASP A 31 -2.02 -1.57 -11.54
N GLN A 32 -0.80 -1.12 -11.83
CA GLN A 32 -0.08 -1.55 -13.04
C GLN A 32 0.39 -3.00 -12.93
N ILE A 33 0.81 -3.44 -11.73
CA ILE A 33 1.12 -4.85 -11.48
C ILE A 33 -0.16 -5.67 -11.57
N ASP A 34 -1.22 -5.25 -10.87
CA ASP A 34 -2.52 -5.95 -10.88
C ASP A 34 -3.06 -6.08 -12.31
N ARG A 35 -2.96 -5.02 -13.12
CA ARG A 35 -3.33 -5.03 -14.56
C ARG A 35 -2.57 -6.09 -15.33
N VAL A 36 -1.24 -6.05 -15.27
CA VAL A 36 -0.40 -6.99 -16.03
C VAL A 36 -0.61 -8.43 -15.56
N MET A 37 -0.81 -8.64 -14.25
CA MET A 37 -1.16 -9.95 -13.72
C MET A 37 -2.51 -10.45 -14.25
N VAL A 38 -3.51 -9.58 -14.39
CA VAL A 38 -4.82 -9.93 -14.99
C VAL A 38 -4.70 -10.21 -16.48
N GLU A 39 -3.94 -9.39 -17.22
CA GLU A 39 -3.64 -9.60 -18.64
C GLU A 39 -2.98 -10.97 -18.89
N ASP A 40 -2.01 -11.33 -18.03
CA ASP A 40 -1.24 -12.57 -18.13
C ASP A 40 -1.84 -13.73 -17.31
N ALA A 41 -3.03 -13.57 -16.73
CA ALA A 41 -3.62 -14.51 -15.77
C ALA A 41 -3.69 -15.95 -16.31
N GLY A 42 -4.13 -16.10 -17.56
CA GLY A 42 -4.22 -17.41 -18.21
C GLY A 42 -2.85 -18.07 -18.42
N ALA A 43 -1.81 -17.28 -18.75
CA ALA A 43 -0.46 -17.79 -18.91
C ALA A 43 0.14 -18.22 -17.56
N ILE A 44 -0.09 -17.41 -16.51
CA ILE A 44 0.32 -17.72 -15.13
C ILE A 44 -0.35 -19.02 -14.65
N ALA A 45 -1.68 -19.11 -14.75
CA ALA A 45 -2.44 -20.29 -14.35
C ALA A 45 -1.98 -21.56 -15.10
N LYS A 46 -1.76 -21.45 -16.42
CA LYS A 46 -1.23 -22.56 -17.23
C LYS A 46 0.18 -22.98 -16.80
N ALA A 47 1.06 -22.04 -16.48
CA ALA A 47 2.41 -22.32 -16.00
C ALA A 47 2.37 -23.05 -14.64
N VAL A 48 1.49 -22.61 -13.74
CA VAL A 48 1.25 -23.22 -12.43
C VAL A 48 0.65 -24.63 -12.58
N LEU A 49 -0.34 -24.82 -13.45
CA LEU A 49 -0.90 -26.14 -13.77
C LEU A 49 0.16 -27.11 -14.32
N GLY A 50 1.10 -26.58 -15.12
CA GLY A 50 2.25 -27.33 -15.64
C GLY A 50 3.20 -27.90 -14.58
N LEU A 51 3.07 -27.50 -13.31
CA LEU A 51 3.77 -28.11 -12.17
C LEU A 51 3.19 -29.47 -11.78
N LYS A 52 1.96 -29.79 -12.21
CA LYS A 52 1.22 -31.02 -11.85
C LYS A 52 1.10 -31.23 -10.33
N ALA A 53 1.05 -30.15 -9.57
CA ALA A 53 0.90 -30.14 -8.11
C ALA A 53 -0.58 -30.03 -7.72
N LYS A 54 -1.04 -30.78 -6.71
CA LYS A 54 -2.44 -30.71 -6.24
C LYS A 54 -2.67 -29.57 -5.29
N ASN A 55 -1.69 -29.26 -4.42
CA ASN A 55 -1.77 -28.18 -3.46
C ASN A 55 -0.62 -27.19 -3.68
N ILE A 56 -0.94 -25.93 -3.91
CA ILE A 56 0.01 -24.89 -4.30
C ILE A 56 -0.06 -23.77 -3.28
N ALA A 57 1.10 -23.34 -2.77
CA ALA A 57 1.21 -22.20 -1.88
C ALA A 57 2.07 -21.10 -2.51
N VAL A 58 1.83 -19.83 -2.15
CA VAL A 58 2.64 -18.70 -2.63
C VAL A 58 3.56 -18.22 -1.51
N LEU A 59 4.82 -17.96 -1.85
CA LEU A 59 5.82 -17.42 -0.92
C LEU A 59 6.18 -15.98 -1.27
N LYS A 60 6.67 -15.26 -0.26
CA LYS A 60 7.17 -13.89 -0.39
C LYS A 60 8.15 -13.74 -1.54
N PHE A 61 7.99 -12.66 -2.29
CA PHE A 61 8.89 -12.32 -3.40
C PHE A 61 10.12 -11.59 -2.87
N GLN A 62 11.27 -11.84 -3.51
CA GLN A 62 12.40 -10.94 -3.37
C GLN A 62 12.18 -9.69 -4.22
N VAL A 63 12.83 -8.61 -3.85
CA VAL A 63 12.88 -7.37 -4.63
C VAL A 63 14.34 -7.10 -4.98
N LYS A 64 14.59 -6.78 -6.25
CA LYS A 64 15.91 -6.41 -6.77
C LYS A 64 15.84 -4.97 -7.29
N MET A 65 16.56 -4.06 -6.64
CA MET A 65 16.61 -2.64 -7.02
C MET A 65 17.86 -2.38 -7.87
N GLY A 66 17.69 -2.08 -9.16
CA GLY A 66 18.79 -1.85 -10.09
C GLY A 66 19.80 -3.01 -10.11
N ASP A 67 21.05 -2.71 -9.80
CA ASP A 67 22.16 -3.67 -9.79
C ASP A 67 22.34 -4.38 -8.43
N ALA A 68 21.54 -4.05 -7.41
CA ALA A 68 21.64 -4.65 -6.08
C ALA A 68 21.30 -6.14 -6.08
N ALA A 69 21.74 -6.86 -5.04
CA ALA A 69 21.31 -8.24 -4.83
C ALA A 69 19.81 -8.28 -4.46
N PRO A 70 19.05 -9.29 -4.94
CA PRO A 70 17.68 -9.50 -4.50
C PRO A 70 17.58 -9.64 -2.98
N THR A 71 16.58 -9.02 -2.38
CA THR A 71 16.37 -9.01 -0.93
C THR A 71 14.89 -9.13 -0.57
N PHE A 72 14.60 -9.71 0.60
CA PHE A 72 13.26 -9.66 1.18
C PHE A 72 12.97 -8.35 1.92
N ASN A 73 13.96 -7.47 2.10
CA ASN A 73 13.90 -6.28 2.95
C ASN A 73 13.77 -4.99 2.13
N CYS A 74 12.78 -4.91 1.23
CA CYS A 74 12.56 -3.77 0.35
C CYS A 74 11.10 -3.28 0.41
N GLY A 75 10.69 -2.79 1.58
CA GLY A 75 9.31 -2.34 1.81
C GLY A 75 8.32 -3.51 1.87
N THR A 76 7.05 -3.22 1.56
CA THR A 76 5.91 -4.16 1.60
C THR A 76 5.65 -4.86 0.27
N GLU A 77 6.23 -4.37 -0.84
CA GLU A 77 5.90 -4.84 -2.20
C GLU A 77 6.08 -6.36 -2.37
N GLY A 78 7.16 -6.93 -1.82
CA GLY A 78 7.42 -8.38 -1.89
C GLY A 78 6.40 -9.23 -1.14
N ALA A 79 5.78 -8.70 -0.09
CA ALA A 79 4.68 -9.34 0.65
C ALA A 79 3.33 -9.13 -0.06
N GLU A 80 3.07 -7.94 -0.60
CA GLU A 80 1.86 -7.64 -1.38
C GLU A 80 1.71 -8.59 -2.59
N MET A 81 2.83 -8.96 -3.22
CA MET A 81 2.85 -9.93 -4.33
C MET A 81 2.30 -11.31 -3.97
N ILE A 82 2.37 -11.73 -2.71
CA ILE A 82 1.77 -13.00 -2.25
C ILE A 82 0.27 -12.95 -2.49
N HIS A 83 -0.38 -11.93 -1.91
CA HIS A 83 -1.83 -11.77 -1.98
C HIS A 83 -2.30 -11.56 -3.42
N ARG A 84 -1.56 -10.78 -4.22
CA ARG A 84 -1.88 -10.58 -5.64
C ARG A 84 -1.94 -11.90 -6.39
N LEU A 85 -0.90 -12.74 -6.22
CA LEU A 85 -0.82 -14.01 -6.92
C LEU A 85 -1.79 -15.06 -6.35
N GLU A 86 -1.96 -15.15 -5.03
CA GLU A 86 -2.95 -16.05 -4.43
C GLU A 86 -4.37 -15.73 -4.92
N ASN A 87 -4.77 -14.46 -4.88
CA ASN A 87 -6.10 -14.04 -5.33
C ASN A 87 -6.29 -14.26 -6.82
N LEU A 88 -5.26 -14.00 -7.63
CA LEU A 88 -5.30 -14.29 -9.07
C LEU A 88 -5.48 -15.79 -9.34
N LEU A 89 -4.74 -16.65 -8.65
CA LEU A 89 -4.83 -18.09 -8.81
C LEU A 89 -6.20 -18.64 -8.36
N VAL A 90 -6.78 -18.10 -7.28
CA VAL A 90 -8.14 -18.45 -6.84
C VAL A 90 -9.16 -18.04 -7.91
N LEU A 91 -9.03 -16.85 -8.48
CA LEU A 91 -9.92 -16.37 -9.54
C LEU A 91 -9.81 -17.17 -10.84
N SER A 92 -8.65 -17.77 -11.13
CA SER A 92 -8.41 -18.54 -12.36
C SER A 92 -8.91 -20.00 -12.31
N LEU A 93 -9.31 -20.52 -11.13
CA LEU A 93 -9.77 -21.90 -10.99
C LEU A 93 -11.19 -22.11 -11.54
N ASP A 94 -11.47 -23.30 -12.09
CA ASP A 94 -12.85 -23.76 -12.28
C ASP A 94 -13.43 -24.13 -10.90
N PRO A 95 -14.51 -23.45 -10.45
CA PRO A 95 -15.12 -23.75 -9.16
C PRO A 95 -15.65 -25.20 -9.06
N ARG A 96 -16.10 -25.80 -10.17
CA ARG A 96 -16.75 -27.12 -10.17
C ARG A 96 -15.75 -28.27 -10.12
N ASN A 97 -14.58 -28.07 -10.71
CA ASN A 97 -13.54 -29.08 -10.80
C ASN A 97 -12.15 -28.41 -10.83
N PRO A 98 -11.67 -27.89 -9.69
CA PRO A 98 -10.41 -27.18 -9.65
C PRO A 98 -9.24 -28.16 -9.86
N ASP A 99 -8.36 -27.84 -10.81
CA ASP A 99 -7.17 -28.66 -11.09
C ASP A 99 -6.17 -28.71 -9.93
N TYR A 100 -6.18 -27.68 -9.08
CA TYR A 100 -5.35 -27.57 -7.88
C TYR A 100 -6.04 -26.74 -6.79
N THR A 101 -5.53 -26.85 -5.57
CA THR A 101 -5.96 -26.07 -4.41
C THR A 101 -4.90 -25.03 -4.06
N VAL A 102 -5.31 -23.77 -3.83
CA VAL A 102 -4.43 -22.72 -3.34
C VAL A 102 -4.41 -22.75 -1.81
N LEU A 103 -3.22 -22.76 -1.22
CA LEU A 103 -3.01 -22.71 0.23
C LEU A 103 -2.48 -21.33 0.62
N SER A 104 -2.90 -20.82 1.77
CA SER A 104 -2.51 -19.49 2.27
C SER A 104 -1.62 -19.57 3.52
N LYS A 105 -1.18 -18.41 4.02
CA LYS A 105 -0.38 -18.25 5.26
C LYS A 105 0.99 -18.96 5.24
N ALA A 106 1.52 -19.27 4.05
CA ALA A 106 2.81 -19.94 3.91
C ALA A 106 3.97 -19.19 4.57
N GLY A 107 4.05 -17.87 4.39
CA GLY A 107 5.08 -17.04 5.01
C GLY A 107 5.00 -17.00 6.54
N GLN A 108 3.78 -16.95 7.10
CA GLN A 108 3.56 -16.97 8.56
C GLN A 108 3.99 -18.32 9.15
N ALA A 109 3.59 -19.42 8.51
CA ALA A 109 3.96 -20.76 8.95
C ALA A 109 5.47 -21.03 8.82
N ALA A 110 6.11 -20.55 7.74
CA ALA A 110 7.55 -20.63 7.56
C ALA A 110 8.32 -19.85 8.64
N SER A 111 7.87 -18.62 8.95
CA SER A 111 8.45 -17.80 10.02
C SER A 111 8.29 -18.46 11.40
N ALA A 112 7.13 -19.05 11.70
CA ALA A 112 6.91 -19.79 12.93
C ALA A 112 7.82 -21.03 13.04
N LEU A 113 7.98 -21.78 11.95
CA LEU A 113 8.90 -22.92 11.90
C LEU A 113 10.35 -22.47 12.10
N ALA A 114 10.79 -21.43 11.41
CA ALA A 114 12.14 -20.87 11.53
C ALA A 114 12.47 -20.46 12.98
N LYS A 115 11.51 -19.84 13.68
CA LYS A 115 11.64 -19.51 15.11
C LYS A 115 11.79 -20.76 15.98
N SER A 116 11.01 -21.81 15.71
CA SER A 116 11.05 -23.06 16.47
C SER A 116 12.38 -23.81 16.31
N ILE A 117 12.95 -23.85 15.10
CA ILE A 117 14.18 -24.59 14.79
C ILE A 117 15.45 -23.73 14.80
N LYS A 118 15.32 -22.44 15.11
CA LYS A 118 16.42 -21.44 15.15
C LYS A 118 17.28 -21.41 13.88
N THR A 119 16.67 -21.72 12.73
CA THR A 119 17.33 -21.75 11.42
C THR A 119 16.42 -21.07 10.40
N PRO A 120 16.94 -20.25 9.47
CA PRO A 120 16.12 -19.66 8.42
C PRO A 120 15.37 -20.72 7.60
N VAL A 121 14.07 -20.51 7.40
CA VAL A 121 13.23 -21.34 6.52
C VAL A 121 12.68 -20.44 5.43
N ASP A 122 13.42 -20.38 4.32
CA ASP A 122 13.07 -19.63 3.13
C ASP A 122 13.32 -20.44 1.85
N TRP A 123 12.90 -19.91 0.72
CA TRP A 123 13.04 -20.59 -0.57
C TRP A 123 14.39 -20.38 -1.24
N THR A 124 15.30 -19.58 -0.67
CA THR A 124 16.58 -19.24 -1.32
C THR A 124 17.59 -20.39 -1.22
N SER A 125 17.52 -21.17 -0.13
CA SER A 125 18.37 -22.36 0.09
C SER A 125 17.64 -23.67 -0.24
N VAL A 126 18.40 -24.70 -0.62
CA VAL A 126 17.83 -26.04 -0.88
C VAL A 126 17.19 -26.64 0.38
N ASP A 127 17.85 -26.49 1.53
CA ASP A 127 17.35 -27.05 2.80
C ASP A 127 16.12 -26.29 3.31
N GLY A 128 16.10 -24.96 3.16
CA GLY A 128 14.91 -24.17 3.42
C GLY A 128 13.72 -24.59 2.54
N ARG A 129 13.95 -24.82 1.24
CA ARG A 129 12.92 -25.37 0.32
C ARG A 129 12.38 -26.73 0.77
N LYS A 130 13.24 -27.64 1.22
CA LYS A 130 12.81 -28.94 1.76
C LYS A 130 11.95 -28.76 3.03
N LYS A 131 12.35 -27.87 3.93
CA LYS A 131 11.63 -27.59 5.19
C LYS A 131 10.26 -26.97 4.97
N LEU A 132 10.09 -26.16 3.93
CA LEU A 132 8.77 -25.62 3.58
C LEU A 132 7.74 -26.73 3.31
N PHE A 133 8.12 -27.86 2.71
CA PHE A 133 7.18 -28.98 2.48
C PHE A 133 6.75 -29.73 3.75
N GLU A 134 7.35 -29.46 4.91
CA GLU A 134 6.90 -29.96 6.22
C GLU A 134 5.71 -29.15 6.77
N LEU A 135 5.42 -27.97 6.18
CA LEU A 135 4.35 -27.09 6.62
C LEU A 135 2.97 -27.70 6.37
N LYS A 136 2.04 -27.35 7.27
CA LYS A 136 0.60 -27.60 7.16
C LYS A 136 -0.08 -26.25 7.00
N LEU A 137 -0.72 -26.05 5.86
CA LEU A 137 -1.27 -24.76 5.47
C LEU A 137 -2.78 -24.86 5.24
N PRO A 138 -3.56 -23.83 5.62
CA PRO A 138 -4.98 -23.77 5.29
C PRO A 138 -5.21 -23.58 3.80
N VAL A 139 -6.30 -24.13 3.28
CA VAL A 139 -6.85 -23.76 1.98
C VAL A 139 -7.29 -22.29 2.01
N SER A 140 -6.95 -21.53 0.97
CA SER A 140 -7.16 -20.07 0.94
C SER A 140 -8.61 -19.64 1.20
N TRP A 141 -9.58 -20.48 0.87
CA TRP A 141 -11.01 -20.22 1.09
C TRP A 141 -11.66 -21.02 2.22
N ASN A 142 -10.91 -21.88 2.92
CA ASN A 142 -11.41 -22.67 4.04
C ASN A 142 -10.29 -22.95 5.05
N GLU A 143 -10.17 -22.13 6.10
CA GLU A 143 -9.09 -22.26 7.08
C GLU A 143 -9.16 -23.54 7.92
N LYS A 144 -10.28 -24.25 7.92
CA LYS A 144 -10.43 -25.53 8.62
C LYS A 144 -9.87 -26.70 7.80
N ASP A 145 -9.76 -26.54 6.49
CA ASP A 145 -9.15 -27.52 5.59
C ASP A 145 -7.64 -27.28 5.56
N ILE A 146 -6.88 -28.10 6.28
CA ILE A 146 -5.44 -27.99 6.41
C ILE A 146 -4.77 -29.06 5.55
N ARG A 147 -3.87 -28.65 4.65
CA ARG A 147 -3.18 -29.54 3.70
C ARG A 147 -1.68 -29.32 3.69
N ASN A 148 -0.95 -30.29 3.13
CA ASN A 148 0.46 -30.13 2.83
C ASN A 148 0.63 -29.57 1.40
N PRO A 149 1.58 -28.66 1.18
CA PRO A 149 1.90 -28.16 -0.15
C PRO A 149 2.63 -29.23 -0.97
N ASP A 150 2.35 -29.25 -2.27
CA ASP A 150 3.04 -30.07 -3.28
C ASP A 150 3.98 -29.21 -4.15
N ALA A 151 3.69 -27.92 -4.27
CA ALA A 151 4.57 -26.93 -4.88
C ALA A 151 4.43 -25.56 -4.23
N TYR A 152 5.47 -24.75 -4.41
CA TYR A 152 5.48 -23.35 -4.04
C TYR A 152 5.74 -22.48 -5.26
N VAL A 153 5.01 -21.37 -5.36
CA VAL A 153 5.25 -20.32 -6.35
C VAL A 153 5.81 -19.09 -5.63
N THR A 154 6.80 -18.45 -6.23
CA THR A 154 7.47 -17.26 -5.72
C THR A 154 8.04 -16.45 -6.88
N GLY A 155 8.87 -15.46 -6.61
CA GLY A 155 9.52 -14.71 -7.66
C GLY A 155 10.41 -13.58 -7.17
N THR A 156 10.88 -12.80 -8.14
CA THR A 156 11.64 -11.58 -7.90
C THR A 156 10.98 -10.41 -8.62
N VAL A 157 10.66 -9.36 -7.89
CA VAL A 157 10.28 -8.04 -8.42
C VAL A 157 11.56 -7.29 -8.76
N ILE A 158 11.85 -7.12 -10.04
CA ILE A 158 13.06 -6.45 -10.53
C ILE A 158 12.69 -5.03 -10.93
N VAL A 159 13.20 -4.07 -10.17
CA VAL A 159 13.03 -2.63 -10.42
C VAL A 159 14.27 -2.13 -11.15
N SER A 160 14.07 -1.38 -12.23
CA SER A 160 15.16 -0.81 -13.02
C SER A 160 16.00 0.17 -12.19
N LYS A 161 17.24 0.40 -12.61
CA LYS A 161 18.18 1.32 -11.92
C LYS A 161 17.65 2.75 -11.79
N ASN A 162 16.85 3.19 -12.76
CA ASN A 162 16.19 4.50 -12.77
C ASN A 162 14.80 4.48 -12.12
N LEU A 163 14.41 3.38 -11.47
CA LEU A 163 13.12 3.22 -10.79
C LEU A 163 11.89 3.47 -11.67
N GLN A 164 12.02 3.43 -12.99
CA GLN A 164 10.92 3.69 -13.92
C GLN A 164 10.15 2.42 -14.26
N GLU A 165 10.83 1.28 -14.34
CA GLU A 165 10.26 0.03 -14.83
C GLU A 165 10.39 -1.09 -13.80
N VAL A 166 9.36 -1.92 -13.74
CA VAL A 166 9.32 -3.15 -12.98
C VAL A 166 9.10 -4.33 -13.91
N LYS A 167 9.77 -5.44 -13.60
CA LYS A 167 9.55 -6.76 -14.19
C LYS A 167 9.40 -7.76 -13.06
N ILE A 168 8.54 -8.75 -13.24
CA ILE A 168 8.32 -9.79 -12.22
C ILE A 168 8.75 -11.12 -12.80
N GLU A 169 9.80 -11.71 -12.26
CA GLU A 169 10.19 -13.07 -12.62
C GLU A 169 9.50 -14.07 -11.71
N LEU A 170 8.63 -14.90 -12.28
CA LEU A 170 7.94 -15.96 -11.56
C LEU A 170 8.77 -17.23 -11.56
N ALA A 171 8.84 -17.88 -10.41
CA ALA A 171 9.57 -19.12 -10.20
C ALA A 171 8.77 -20.07 -9.30
N ALA A 172 9.06 -21.36 -9.40
CA ALA A 172 8.45 -22.38 -8.56
C ALA A 172 9.38 -23.54 -8.29
N PHE A 173 9.10 -24.29 -7.25
CA PHE A 173 9.75 -25.55 -6.94
C PHE A 173 8.71 -26.52 -6.37
N ALA A 174 8.91 -27.82 -6.62
CA ALA A 174 7.94 -28.86 -6.28
C ALA A 174 8.52 -29.82 -5.25
N LYS A 175 7.65 -30.53 -4.53
CA LYS A 175 8.05 -31.52 -3.52
C LYS A 175 8.88 -32.67 -4.11
N SER A 176 8.63 -33.02 -5.37
CA SER A 176 9.38 -34.04 -6.12
C SER A 176 10.81 -33.61 -6.47
N ASP A 177 11.06 -32.29 -6.58
CA ASP A 177 12.37 -31.73 -6.84
C ASP A 177 12.52 -30.36 -6.13
N PRO A 178 12.75 -30.37 -4.81
CA PRO A 178 12.88 -29.14 -4.02
C PRO A 178 14.21 -28.43 -4.28
N ALA A 179 15.18 -29.07 -4.95
CA ALA A 179 16.49 -28.49 -5.22
C ALA A 179 16.43 -27.49 -6.37
N THR A 180 15.61 -27.76 -7.39
CA THR A 180 15.52 -26.96 -8.61
C THR A 180 14.47 -25.87 -8.51
N LEU A 181 14.88 -24.62 -8.73
CA LEU A 181 13.97 -23.49 -8.90
C LEU A 181 13.66 -23.32 -10.39
N LYS A 182 12.44 -23.69 -10.81
CA LYS A 182 11.96 -23.62 -12.19
C LYS A 182 11.39 -22.23 -12.48
N LYS A 183 11.91 -21.54 -13.49
CA LYS A 183 11.30 -20.29 -14.01
C LYS A 183 9.96 -20.60 -14.66
N LEU A 184 8.90 -19.92 -14.21
CA LEU A 184 7.54 -20.04 -14.76
C LEU A 184 7.27 -19.03 -15.87
N GLY A 185 7.88 -17.85 -15.79
CA GLY A 185 7.68 -16.77 -16.75
C GLY A 185 8.23 -15.45 -16.25
N THR A 186 8.10 -14.42 -17.07
CA THR A 186 8.41 -13.03 -16.70
C THR A 186 7.22 -12.16 -17.09
N LEU A 187 6.70 -11.39 -16.14
CA LEU A 187 5.69 -10.38 -16.38
C LEU A 187 6.40 -9.05 -16.62
N ALA A 188 6.20 -8.47 -17.79
CA ALA A 188 6.79 -7.19 -18.19
C ALA A 188 5.78 -6.26 -18.89
N GLY A 189 4.50 -6.62 -18.89
CA GLY A 189 3.44 -5.92 -19.61
C GLY A 189 3.44 -6.23 -21.12
N SER A 190 2.26 -6.15 -21.73
CA SER A 190 2.03 -6.38 -23.17
C SER A 190 2.53 -5.24 -24.06
N MET A 191 2.82 -4.07 -23.49
CA MET A 191 3.40 -2.94 -24.21
C MET A 191 4.86 -3.26 -24.55
N ALA A 192 5.05 -3.65 -25.82
CA ALA A 192 6.16 -4.40 -26.39
C ALA A 192 7.61 -4.01 -26.03
N ASN A 193 7.89 -2.95 -25.26
CA ASN A 193 9.23 -2.57 -24.83
C ASN A 193 9.29 -1.73 -23.53
N ARG A 194 8.23 -1.59 -22.72
CA ARG A 194 8.19 -0.57 -21.64
C ARG A 194 8.06 -1.07 -20.19
N GLY A 195 8.06 -2.38 -19.95
CA GLY A 195 7.94 -2.90 -18.57
C GLY A 195 6.61 -2.53 -17.90
N ILE A 196 6.51 -2.82 -16.61
CA ILE A 196 5.46 -2.29 -15.72
C ILE A 196 5.96 -0.93 -15.23
N TRP A 197 5.29 0.17 -15.58
CA TRP A 197 5.72 1.49 -15.10
C TRP A 197 5.55 1.62 -13.59
N THR A 198 6.55 2.20 -12.93
CA THR A 198 6.56 2.44 -11.48
C THR A 198 5.78 3.72 -11.17
N ASP A 199 4.85 3.65 -10.23
CA ASP A 199 4.09 4.81 -9.73
C ASP A 199 4.47 5.18 -8.29
N ARG A 200 3.90 6.27 -7.79
CA ARG A 200 4.13 6.79 -6.43
C ARG A 200 3.83 5.77 -5.33
N SER A 201 2.72 5.04 -5.45
CA SER A 201 2.37 4.02 -4.45
C SER A 201 3.34 2.86 -4.51
N MET A 202 3.75 2.40 -5.69
CA MET A 202 4.77 1.36 -5.83
C MET A 202 6.10 1.80 -5.23
N LEU A 203 6.59 3.03 -5.51
CA LEU A 203 7.78 3.58 -4.85
C LEU A 203 7.64 3.52 -3.33
N ALA A 204 6.49 3.94 -2.81
CA ALA A 204 6.24 3.91 -1.38
C ALA A 204 6.14 2.47 -0.82
N SER A 205 5.60 1.51 -1.57
CA SER A 205 5.57 0.07 -1.21
C SER A 205 6.95 -0.58 -1.32
N LEU A 206 7.84 -0.08 -2.19
CA LEU A 206 9.28 -0.43 -2.22
C LEU A 206 10.05 0.18 -1.03
N GLY A 207 9.37 1.00 -0.22
CA GLY A 207 9.97 1.72 0.90
C GLY A 207 10.94 2.79 0.45
N GLN A 208 10.70 3.41 -0.70
CA GLN A 208 11.48 4.54 -1.19
C GLN A 208 10.99 5.84 -0.55
N THR A 209 11.95 6.68 -0.21
CA THR A 209 11.71 8.06 0.21
C THR A 209 11.71 8.97 -1.02
N TYR A 210 10.66 9.76 -1.20
CA TYR A 210 10.52 10.70 -2.31
C TYR A 210 9.57 11.84 -1.97
N THR A 211 9.72 12.96 -2.67
CA THR A 211 8.84 14.13 -2.64
C THR A 211 8.48 14.53 -4.07
N THR A 212 7.20 14.69 -4.36
CA THR A 212 6.74 15.26 -5.64
C THR A 212 7.01 16.77 -5.73
N SER A 213 7.30 17.26 -6.94
CA SER A 213 7.56 18.68 -7.16
C SER A 213 6.35 19.54 -6.79
N ARG A 214 6.60 20.63 -6.06
CA ARG A 214 5.57 21.61 -5.65
C ARG A 214 5.01 22.40 -6.84
N ASP A 215 5.75 22.43 -7.95
CA ASP A 215 5.34 23.16 -9.16
C ASP A 215 4.32 22.36 -9.99
N LEU A 216 4.05 21.10 -9.63
CA LEU A 216 3.01 20.30 -10.25
C LEU A 216 1.64 20.87 -9.91
N LYS A 217 1.10 21.65 -10.84
CA LYS A 217 -0.28 22.10 -10.77
C LYS A 217 -1.19 20.93 -11.14
N ALA A 218 -2.13 20.62 -10.26
CA ALA A 218 -3.27 19.80 -10.59
C ALA A 218 -4.18 20.53 -11.59
N THR A 219 -3.85 20.49 -12.88
CA THR A 219 -4.70 21.02 -13.95
C THR A 219 -5.90 20.11 -14.25
N GLY A 220 -5.92 18.93 -13.63
CA GLY A 220 -7.00 17.96 -13.77
C GLY A 220 -6.84 17.00 -14.94
N LYS A 221 -5.74 17.10 -15.66
CA LYS A 221 -5.48 16.31 -16.87
C LYS A 221 -4.84 14.98 -16.50
N PRO A 222 -5.13 13.88 -17.22
CA PRO A 222 -4.46 12.59 -17.01
C PRO A 222 -2.92 12.70 -17.02
N ARG A 223 -2.38 13.60 -17.84
CA ARG A 223 -0.94 13.89 -17.94
C ARG A 223 -0.33 14.42 -16.64
N ASP A 224 -1.11 15.07 -15.78
CA ASP A 224 -0.62 15.61 -14.49
C ASP A 224 -0.27 14.47 -13.52
N PHE A 225 -0.97 13.34 -13.58
CA PHE A 225 -0.68 12.17 -12.76
C PHE A 225 0.65 11.55 -13.15
N PHE A 226 0.89 11.37 -14.45
CA PHE A 226 2.17 10.86 -14.94
C PHE A 226 3.32 11.80 -14.61
N ALA A 227 3.11 13.11 -14.69
CA ALA A 227 4.12 14.09 -14.28
C ALA A 227 4.43 13.99 -12.77
N ALA A 228 3.43 13.70 -11.92
CA ALA A 228 3.65 13.46 -10.50
C ALA A 228 4.43 12.16 -10.24
N ASP A 229 4.12 11.09 -10.98
CA ASP A 229 4.86 9.83 -10.88
C ASP A 229 6.31 9.99 -11.37
N GLU A 230 6.53 10.64 -12.52
CA GLU A 230 7.87 10.98 -13.03
C GLU A 230 8.66 11.86 -12.07
N SER A 231 8.00 12.85 -11.44
CA SER A 231 8.64 13.71 -10.44
C SER A 231 9.06 12.92 -9.21
N ALA A 232 8.21 12.00 -8.71
CA ALA A 232 8.54 11.15 -7.58
C ALA A 232 9.70 10.21 -7.89
N ILE A 233 9.68 9.58 -9.08
CA ILE A 233 10.78 8.73 -9.57
C ILE A 233 12.07 9.54 -9.67
N SER A 234 12.03 10.73 -10.26
CA SER A 234 13.20 11.59 -10.41
C SER A 234 13.80 11.99 -9.06
N ASP A 235 12.96 12.31 -8.05
CA ASP A 235 13.43 12.63 -6.71
C ASP A 235 14.04 11.41 -6.02
N ALA A 236 13.38 10.25 -6.07
CA ALA A 236 13.90 9.00 -5.51
C ALA A 236 15.26 8.62 -6.12
N VAL A 237 15.39 8.67 -7.45
CA VAL A 237 16.66 8.40 -8.16
C VAL A 237 17.74 9.39 -7.77
N SER A 238 17.40 10.68 -7.68
CA SER A 238 18.34 11.73 -7.27
C SER A 238 18.89 11.48 -5.86
N ARG A 239 18.04 11.04 -4.93
CA ARG A 239 18.43 10.70 -3.56
C ARG A 239 19.35 9.48 -3.49
N GLU A 240 19.05 8.43 -4.25
CA GLU A 240 19.93 7.25 -4.35
C GLU A 240 21.30 7.58 -4.97
N ALA A 241 21.33 8.50 -5.94
CA ALA A 241 22.55 8.92 -6.63
C ALA A 241 23.40 9.90 -5.81
N THR A 242 22.78 10.72 -4.96
CA THR A 242 23.48 11.73 -4.17
C THR A 242 24.31 11.07 -3.07
N PRO A 243 25.64 11.21 -3.08
CA PRO A 243 26.46 10.73 -1.99
C PRO A 243 25.98 11.34 -0.68
N VAL A 244 25.85 10.53 0.37
CA VAL A 244 25.61 11.04 1.72
C VAL A 244 26.82 11.92 2.06
N ALA A 245 26.65 13.24 1.94
CA ALA A 245 27.68 14.15 2.39
C ALA A 245 27.90 13.88 3.89
N PRO A 246 29.16 13.79 4.36
CA PRO A 246 29.41 13.61 5.78
C PRO A 246 28.63 14.69 6.51
N ALA A 247 27.73 14.26 7.40
CA ALA A 247 26.81 15.16 8.07
C ALA A 247 27.64 16.26 8.73
N LYS A 248 27.57 17.49 8.20
CA LYS A 248 27.97 18.65 9.00
C LYS A 248 27.12 18.57 10.25
N GLU A 249 27.75 18.69 11.43
CA GLU A 249 27.05 18.58 12.71
C GLU A 249 25.71 19.33 12.62
N PRO A 250 24.58 18.69 12.96
CA PRO A 250 23.27 19.28 12.75
C PRO A 250 23.13 20.51 13.64
N THR A 251 23.47 21.69 13.12
CA THR A 251 23.54 22.94 13.89
C THR A 251 22.19 23.47 14.38
N SER A 252 21.08 22.72 14.23
CA SER A 252 19.77 23.17 14.71
C SER A 252 18.70 22.08 14.93
N GLY A 253 19.04 20.78 14.95
CA GLY A 253 18.10 19.72 15.38
C GLY A 253 16.83 19.54 14.53
N VAL A 254 16.66 20.27 13.43
CA VAL A 254 15.51 20.15 12.54
C VAL A 254 16.02 19.77 11.16
N ALA A 255 16.05 18.48 10.87
CA ALA A 255 16.01 18.05 9.48
C ALA A 255 14.61 18.38 8.97
N SER A 256 14.43 19.56 8.38
CA SER A 256 13.25 19.79 7.56
C SER A 256 13.44 18.93 6.33
N LEU A 257 12.85 17.74 6.36
CA LEU A 257 12.63 16.93 5.18
C LEU A 257 12.04 17.87 4.12
N ALA A 258 12.62 17.90 2.91
CA ALA A 258 12.26 18.89 1.87
C ALA A 258 10.79 18.81 1.41
N GLY A 259 10.06 17.82 1.92
CA GLY A 259 8.65 17.54 1.69
C GLY A 259 7.67 18.65 2.10
N PRO A 260 6.39 18.48 1.71
CA PRO A 260 5.29 19.36 2.10
C PRO A 260 4.99 19.33 3.61
N ILE A 261 5.41 18.29 4.34
CA ILE A 261 5.28 18.18 5.79
C ILE A 261 6.66 18.16 6.44
N SER A 262 6.90 19.04 7.41
CA SER A 262 8.04 18.89 8.32
C SER A 262 7.66 17.91 9.43
N LEU A 263 8.51 16.89 9.65
CA LEU A 263 8.42 15.94 10.75
C LEU A 263 9.59 16.16 11.71
N LYS A 264 9.31 16.40 12.99
CA LYS A 264 10.28 16.34 14.09
C LYS A 264 9.95 15.17 14.99
N ILE A 265 10.97 14.48 15.46
CA ILE A 265 10.86 13.43 16.48
C ILE A 265 11.41 14.03 17.77
N ASN A 266 10.68 13.90 18.88
CA ASN A 266 11.11 14.37 20.19
C ASN A 266 11.14 13.22 21.20
N LEU A 267 12.14 13.22 22.07
CA LEU A 267 12.25 12.37 23.25
C LEU A 267 12.15 13.25 24.49
N ASP A 268 11.11 13.05 25.31
CA ASP A 268 10.77 13.91 26.46
C ASP A 268 10.77 15.41 26.12
N GLY A 269 10.24 15.75 24.94
CA GLY A 269 10.17 17.12 24.43
C GLY A 269 11.46 17.66 23.82
N GLN A 270 12.57 16.90 23.85
CA GLN A 270 13.82 17.26 23.18
C GLN A 270 13.88 16.69 21.77
N SER A 271 14.04 17.55 20.76
CA SER A 271 14.11 17.12 19.37
C SER A 271 15.36 16.28 19.12
N VAL A 272 15.20 15.09 18.53
CA VAL A 272 16.33 14.25 18.12
C VAL A 272 16.72 14.56 16.68
N PRO A 273 18.04 14.63 16.39
CA PRO A 273 18.51 14.88 15.04
C PRO A 273 18.21 13.69 14.12
N ILE A 274 17.95 13.98 12.86
CA ILE A 274 17.77 12.99 11.78
C ILE A 274 18.85 13.25 10.73
N GLN A 275 19.47 12.20 10.23
CA GLN A 275 20.50 12.25 9.18
C GLN A 275 20.15 11.27 8.06
N ALA A 276 20.85 11.36 6.92
CA ALA A 276 20.73 10.33 5.88
C ALA A 276 21.25 8.97 6.38
N ASP A 277 20.61 7.90 5.95
CA ASP A 277 21.01 6.55 6.28
C ASP A 277 22.09 6.05 5.30
N GLU A 278 23.31 5.85 5.79
CA GLU A 278 24.43 5.34 5.00
C GLU A 278 24.18 3.94 4.44
N GLY A 279 23.38 3.12 5.15
CA GLY A 279 23.00 1.78 4.69
C GLY A 279 21.91 1.80 3.61
N ARG A 280 21.15 2.89 3.51
CA ARG A 280 20.04 3.09 2.57
C ARG A 280 19.99 4.57 2.17
N ARG A 281 20.76 4.95 1.14
CA ARG A 281 21.08 6.35 0.82
C ARG A 281 19.87 7.26 0.63
N ALA A 282 18.75 6.72 0.13
CA ALA A 282 17.52 7.50 -0.02
C ALA A 282 16.76 7.77 1.28
N ASP A 283 16.99 6.96 2.31
CA ASP A 283 16.26 7.02 3.57
C ASP A 283 17.01 7.82 4.64
N TYR A 284 16.30 8.03 5.74
CA TYR A 284 16.83 8.74 6.90
C TYR A 284 17.04 7.79 8.06
N LYS A 285 17.85 8.22 9.04
CA LYS A 285 17.96 7.58 10.35
C LYS A 285 18.03 8.60 11.47
N ILE A 286 17.59 8.23 12.67
CA ILE A 286 17.86 9.03 13.87
C ILE A 286 19.37 9.07 14.09
N ALA A 287 19.92 10.27 14.27
CA ALA A 287 21.34 10.51 14.42
C ALA A 287 21.80 10.37 15.88
N GLY A 288 23.05 9.96 16.06
CA GLY A 288 23.71 9.87 17.36
C GLY A 288 23.38 8.59 18.16
N LYS A 289 24.13 8.38 19.26
CA LYS A 289 23.74 7.42 20.28
C LYS A 289 22.65 8.05 21.14
N LEU A 290 21.59 7.31 21.43
CA LEU A 290 20.62 7.68 22.45
C LEU A 290 21.36 8.06 23.75
N PRO A 291 20.86 9.03 24.54
CA PRO A 291 21.57 9.57 25.70
C PRO A 291 22.12 8.48 26.61
N ALA A 292 23.37 8.64 27.07
CA ALA A 292 24.13 7.63 27.81
C ALA A 292 23.46 7.16 29.13
N ASN A 293 22.52 7.94 29.66
CA ASN A 293 21.72 7.59 30.85
C ASN A 293 20.54 6.65 30.53
N GLY A 294 20.47 6.14 29.31
CA GLY A 294 19.37 5.32 28.81
C GLY A 294 18.23 6.19 28.30
N ALA A 295 17.81 5.99 27.04
CA ALA A 295 16.56 6.56 26.55
C ALA A 295 15.33 5.76 27.01
N ALA A 296 15.53 4.61 27.66
CA ALA A 296 14.43 3.76 28.13
C ALA A 296 13.46 4.55 29.02
N GLY A 297 12.16 4.42 28.75
CA GLY A 297 11.09 5.14 29.43
C GLY A 297 10.84 6.56 28.92
N GLN A 298 11.73 7.14 28.10
CA GLN A 298 11.50 8.45 27.51
C GLN A 298 10.29 8.42 26.58
N LYS A 299 9.45 9.45 26.66
CA LYS A 299 8.26 9.60 25.84
C LYS A 299 8.65 10.06 24.45
N VAL A 300 8.15 9.37 23.44
CA VAL A 300 8.33 9.73 22.04
C VAL A 300 7.12 10.54 21.59
N THR A 301 7.35 11.75 21.07
CA THR A 301 6.33 12.54 20.39
C THR A 301 6.78 12.94 18.99
N PHE A 302 5.82 13.15 18.10
CA PHE A 302 6.08 13.64 16.75
C PHE A 302 5.47 15.02 16.58
N THR A 303 6.24 15.97 16.05
CA THR A 303 5.72 17.28 15.66
C THR A 303 5.60 17.34 14.14
N LEU A 304 4.39 17.57 13.64
CA LEU A 304 4.08 17.72 12.23
C LEU A 304 3.73 19.17 11.93
N VAL A 305 4.31 19.73 10.85
CA VAL A 305 3.94 21.05 10.35
C VAL A 305 3.63 20.94 8.87
N ASN A 306 2.42 21.31 8.48
CA ASN A 306 2.05 21.38 7.06
C ASN A 306 2.64 22.66 6.44
N ASN A 307 3.67 22.51 5.63
CA ASN A 307 4.31 23.61 4.92
C ASN A 307 3.65 23.93 3.58
N HIS A 308 2.74 23.07 3.11
CA HIS A 308 1.94 23.30 1.92
C HIS A 308 0.90 24.41 2.12
N THR A 309 0.36 24.91 1.02
CA THR A 309 -0.69 25.95 1.03
C THR A 309 -2.10 25.38 1.21
N GLU A 310 -2.25 24.09 0.99
CA GLU A 310 -3.52 23.36 1.09
C GLU A 310 -3.49 22.37 2.24
N LYS A 311 -4.68 21.94 2.70
CA LYS A 311 -4.79 20.85 3.68
C LYS A 311 -4.21 19.57 3.10
N LEU A 312 -3.55 18.79 3.94
CA LEU A 312 -2.96 17.50 3.57
C LEU A 312 -3.43 16.41 4.52
N ALA A 313 -3.57 15.19 4.01
CA ALA A 313 -3.76 14.00 4.83
C ALA A 313 -2.42 13.31 5.06
N VAL A 314 -2.16 12.90 6.29
CA VAL A 314 -0.90 12.26 6.69
C VAL A 314 -1.19 10.93 7.37
N LEU A 315 -0.66 9.86 6.80
CA LEU A 315 -0.54 8.55 7.44
C LEU A 315 0.82 8.49 8.13
N LEU A 316 0.82 8.40 9.47
CA LEU A 316 2.02 8.22 10.27
C LEU A 316 2.02 6.82 10.89
N CYS A 317 3.07 6.06 10.63
CA CYS A 317 3.23 4.70 11.10
C CYS A 317 4.52 4.56 11.92
N LEU A 318 4.44 3.80 13.01
CA LEU A 318 5.59 3.39 13.81
C LEU A 318 5.61 1.85 13.85
N ASN A 319 6.69 1.25 13.37
CA ASN A 319 6.79 -0.21 13.18
C ASN A 319 5.62 -0.77 12.37
N GLY A 320 5.25 -0.08 11.29
CA GLY A 320 4.11 -0.45 10.44
C GLY A 320 2.75 -0.08 11.02
N ARG A 321 2.61 0.10 12.34
CA ARG A 321 1.33 0.41 12.99
C ARG A 321 0.96 1.87 12.80
N ASN A 322 -0.26 2.12 12.30
CA ASN A 322 -0.80 3.47 12.17
C ASN A 322 -1.07 4.07 13.57
N THR A 323 -0.60 5.30 13.82
CA THR A 323 -0.75 5.97 15.13
C THR A 323 -2.18 6.37 15.48
N ILE A 324 -3.13 6.35 14.51
CA ILE A 324 -4.56 6.64 14.75
C ILE A 324 -5.51 5.52 14.37
N ALA A 325 -4.98 4.31 14.19
CA ALA A 325 -5.83 3.16 13.89
C ALA A 325 -6.54 2.64 15.13
N LEU A 326 -7.87 2.78 15.15
CA LEU A 326 -8.74 2.16 16.16
C LEU A 326 -8.96 0.66 15.90
N ASP A 327 -8.86 0.27 14.65
CA ASP A 327 -9.03 -1.08 14.13
C ASP A 327 -7.71 -1.85 13.98
N GLY A 328 -6.60 -1.29 14.50
CA GLY A 328 -5.29 -1.94 14.46
C GLY A 328 -4.66 -2.01 13.06
N GLU A 329 -5.03 -1.10 12.15
CA GLU A 329 -4.40 -0.96 10.83
C GLU A 329 -2.87 -0.92 10.96
N SER A 330 -2.22 -1.77 10.18
CA SER A 330 -0.76 -1.80 10.03
C SER A 330 -0.42 -1.92 8.56
N LEU A 331 0.71 -1.35 8.15
CA LEU A 331 1.32 -1.59 6.84
C LEU A 331 1.60 -3.07 6.60
N ASP A 332 1.74 -3.85 7.69
CA ASP A 332 1.91 -5.30 7.64
C ASP A 332 0.61 -6.05 7.31
N THR A 333 -0.54 -5.39 7.49
CA THR A 333 -1.86 -6.01 7.39
C THR A 333 -2.66 -5.34 6.29
N LEU A 334 -2.36 -5.71 5.05
CA LEU A 334 -2.90 -5.12 3.82
C LEU A 334 -4.38 -5.51 3.57
N ASP A 335 -5.33 -5.22 4.46
CA ASP A 335 -6.77 -5.41 4.17
C ASP A 335 -7.34 -4.38 3.21
N LYS A 336 -6.70 -3.22 3.16
CA LYS A 336 -7.10 -2.13 2.30
C LYS A 336 -5.84 -1.39 1.86
N PRO A 337 -5.88 -0.71 0.71
CA PRO A 337 -4.74 0.09 0.29
C PRO A 337 -4.46 1.18 1.32
N ARG A 338 -3.19 1.61 1.41
CA ARG A 338 -2.74 2.63 2.37
C ARG A 338 -3.55 3.93 2.27
N SER A 339 -4.01 4.26 1.07
CA SER A 339 -4.93 5.36 0.80
C SER A 339 -6.30 5.26 1.46
N LYS A 340 -6.60 4.16 2.17
CA LYS A 340 -7.87 3.92 2.89
C LYS A 340 -7.66 3.78 4.39
N PHE A 341 -6.44 3.98 4.87
CA PHE A 341 -6.13 4.00 6.29
C PHE A 341 -6.68 5.30 6.91
N ARG A 342 -6.83 5.31 8.24
CA ARG A 342 -7.12 6.55 8.97
C ARG A 342 -5.91 7.47 8.88
N MET A 343 -6.14 8.75 8.59
CA MET A 343 -5.09 9.75 8.40
C MET A 343 -5.38 11.02 9.19
N TYR A 344 -4.32 11.72 9.61
CA TYR A 344 -4.45 13.06 10.17
C TYR A 344 -4.70 14.05 9.05
N VAL A 345 -5.65 14.96 9.22
CA VAL A 345 -5.84 16.09 8.29
C VAL A 345 -5.17 17.32 8.89
N LEU A 346 -4.11 17.79 8.24
CA LEU A 346 -3.28 18.88 8.73
C LEU A 346 -3.60 20.19 7.99
N GLU A 347 -3.99 21.22 8.73
CA GLU A 347 -4.19 22.57 8.22
C GLU A 347 -2.86 23.25 7.88
N PRO A 348 -2.81 24.09 6.83
CA PRO A 348 -1.62 24.85 6.47
C PRO A 348 -1.04 25.64 7.64
N LYS A 349 0.28 25.53 7.83
CA LYS A 349 1.08 26.27 8.82
C LYS A 349 0.68 26.03 10.29
N VAL A 350 -0.17 25.05 10.57
CA VAL A 350 -0.50 24.64 11.94
C VAL A 350 0.48 23.57 12.40
N VAL A 351 0.89 23.68 13.67
CA VAL A 351 1.77 22.72 14.33
C VAL A 351 0.91 21.69 15.05
N TYR A 352 1.11 20.41 14.73
CA TYR A 352 0.43 19.29 15.36
C TYR A 352 1.42 18.46 16.16
N GLU A 353 1.01 18.02 17.35
CA GLU A 353 1.80 17.13 18.20
C GLU A 353 1.09 15.78 18.35
N ILE A 354 1.76 14.72 17.91
CA ILE A 354 1.31 13.34 18.02
C ILE A 354 2.01 12.70 19.21
N LYS A 355 1.26 12.41 20.28
CA LYS A 355 1.79 11.93 21.57
C LYS A 355 1.78 10.42 21.74
N GLY A 356 1.20 9.68 20.80
CA GLY A 356 1.07 8.24 20.93
C GLY A 356 0.10 7.59 19.95
N PHE A 357 -0.30 6.37 20.27
CA PHE A 357 -1.33 5.61 19.57
C PHE A 357 -2.73 5.97 20.09
N LEU A 358 -3.66 6.29 19.19
CA LEU A 358 -5.07 6.42 19.55
C LEU A 358 -5.63 5.05 19.97
N LYS A 359 -6.18 4.95 21.18
CA LYS A 359 -6.71 3.70 21.75
C LYS A 359 -8.21 3.53 21.56
N ASP A 360 -8.96 4.62 21.56
CA ASP A 360 -10.42 4.61 21.47
C ASP A 360 -10.95 5.86 20.73
N ASP A 361 -12.24 5.83 20.41
CA ASP A 361 -12.95 6.93 19.76
C ASP A 361 -13.13 8.16 20.68
N LYS A 362 -12.88 8.02 21.98
CA LYS A 362 -12.92 9.11 22.96
C LYS A 362 -11.66 9.98 22.93
N GLY A 363 -10.64 9.57 22.19
CA GLY A 363 -9.38 10.31 22.11
C GLY A 363 -8.34 9.86 23.12
N THR A 364 -8.51 8.71 23.78
CA THR A 364 -7.50 8.19 24.71
C THR A 364 -6.22 7.87 23.95
N ILE A 365 -5.09 8.42 24.41
CA ILE A 365 -3.78 8.21 23.79
C ILE A 365 -2.97 7.22 24.62
N GLY A 366 -2.49 6.16 23.98
CA GLY A 366 -1.42 5.32 24.47
C GLY A 366 -0.08 5.95 24.15
N GLU A 367 0.60 6.46 25.17
CA GLU A 367 1.93 7.05 25.02
C GLU A 367 2.90 6.07 24.35
N ILE A 368 3.77 6.59 23.50
CA ILE A 368 4.90 5.84 22.95
C ILE A 368 6.07 6.09 23.88
N VAL A 369 6.68 5.02 24.38
CA VAL A 369 7.89 5.08 25.21
C VAL A 369 8.98 4.26 24.56
N VAL A 370 10.22 4.71 24.71
CA VAL A 370 11.38 3.92 24.31
C VAL A 370 11.50 2.73 25.26
N ALA A 371 11.52 1.51 24.72
CA ALA A 371 11.68 0.31 25.52
C ALA A 371 13.12 0.20 26.08
N PRO A 372 13.31 -0.47 27.24
CA PRO A 372 14.60 -0.97 27.68
C PRO A 372 15.32 -1.77 26.57
N GLU A 373 16.65 -1.79 26.56
CA GLU A 373 17.45 -2.39 25.47
C GLU A 373 17.16 -3.89 25.26
N ASP A 374 17.07 -4.65 26.36
CA ASP A 374 16.77 -6.08 26.39
C ASP A 374 15.34 -6.39 25.90
N GLU A 375 14.37 -5.59 26.35
CA GLU A 375 12.99 -5.66 25.88
C GLU A 375 12.90 -5.27 24.40
N SER A 376 13.60 -4.20 23.99
CA SER A 376 13.62 -3.69 22.63
C SER A 376 14.14 -4.74 21.64
N ALA A 377 15.23 -5.43 21.96
CA ALA A 377 15.76 -6.51 21.12
C ALA A 377 14.75 -7.65 20.96
N THR A 378 14.09 -8.04 22.05
CA THR A 378 13.06 -9.08 22.05
C THR A 378 11.85 -8.68 21.20
N LEU A 379 11.34 -7.45 21.38
CA LEU A 379 10.24 -6.90 20.61
C LEU A 379 10.59 -6.78 19.12
N TYR A 380 11.80 -6.31 18.81
CA TYR A 380 12.29 -6.15 17.44
C TYR A 380 12.31 -7.48 16.67
N ASP A 381 12.69 -8.58 17.32
CA ASP A 381 12.70 -9.91 16.70
C ASP A 381 11.29 -10.52 16.54
N GLN A 382 10.29 -9.97 17.22
CA GLN A 382 8.88 -10.34 17.08
C GLN A 382 8.13 -9.55 16.02
N MET A 383 8.58 -8.33 15.70
CA MET A 383 7.96 -7.44 14.71
C MET A 383 8.16 -7.88 13.26
N ASN A 384 7.35 -7.34 12.34
CA ASN A 384 7.53 -7.56 10.90
C ASN A 384 8.89 -7.02 10.44
N PRO A 385 9.77 -7.83 9.83
CA PRO A 385 11.06 -7.38 9.30
C PRO A 385 11.00 -6.19 8.31
N GLU A 386 9.88 -5.99 7.63
CA GLU A 386 9.72 -4.93 6.64
C GLU A 386 9.53 -3.54 7.26
N THR A 387 8.91 -3.49 8.44
CA THR A 387 8.46 -2.25 9.07
C THR A 387 9.09 -2.01 10.44
N ARG A 388 9.65 -3.04 11.09
CA ARG A 388 10.34 -2.91 12.38
C ARG A 388 11.47 -1.91 12.34
N GLY A 389 11.62 -1.13 13.41
CA GLY A 389 12.66 -0.12 13.53
C GLY A 389 12.46 1.10 12.63
N LYS A 390 11.26 1.30 12.09
CA LYS A 390 10.96 2.39 11.15
C LYS A 390 9.83 3.30 11.65
N ILE A 391 10.02 4.59 11.38
CA ILE A 391 8.96 5.59 11.33
C ILE A 391 8.71 5.86 9.85
N GLN A 392 7.46 5.71 9.43
CA GLN A 392 7.05 5.89 8.04
C GLN A 392 5.96 6.94 7.97
N MET A 393 6.11 7.91 7.09
CA MET A 393 5.13 8.97 6.86
C MET A 393 4.76 9.00 5.38
N PHE A 394 3.47 8.97 5.09
CA PHE A 394 2.93 9.14 3.75
C PHE A 394 2.01 10.35 3.74
N VAL A 395 2.21 11.25 2.79
CA VAL A 395 1.44 12.49 2.67
C VAL A 395 0.61 12.45 1.41
N TYR A 396 -0.69 12.70 1.56
CA TYR A 396 -1.67 12.74 0.49
C TYR A 396 -2.21 14.16 0.37
N GLY A 397 -2.15 14.72 -0.83
CA GLY A 397 -2.69 16.05 -1.11
C GLY A 397 -4.06 16.00 -1.76
N PRO A 398 -4.67 17.16 -2.03
CA PRO A 398 -5.96 17.21 -2.68
C PRO A 398 -5.92 16.47 -4.03
N ALA A 399 -7.03 15.80 -4.35
CA ALA A 399 -7.15 15.10 -5.62
C ALA A 399 -6.99 16.12 -6.75
N PRO A 400 -6.17 15.84 -7.79
CA PRO A 400 -6.24 16.65 -8.99
C PRO A 400 -7.67 16.61 -9.51
N VAL A 401 -8.26 17.80 -9.71
CA VAL A 401 -9.67 17.95 -10.10
C VAL A 401 -9.86 17.31 -11.46
N ARG A 402 -10.36 16.06 -11.57
CA ARG A 402 -10.73 15.51 -12.88
C ARG A 402 -11.82 16.39 -13.49
N THR A 403 -11.61 16.83 -14.73
CA THR A 403 -12.69 17.38 -15.56
C THR A 403 -13.82 16.35 -15.67
N PRO A 404 -15.09 16.80 -15.76
CA PRO A 404 -16.26 15.90 -15.79
C PRO A 404 -16.17 14.87 -16.92
N ASP A 405 -16.84 13.74 -16.73
CA ASP A 405 -16.92 12.62 -17.67
C ASP A 405 -17.00 13.09 -19.13
N ILE A 406 -16.15 12.54 -19.98
CA ILE A 406 -16.24 12.70 -21.43
C ILE A 406 -17.52 11.97 -21.86
N SER A 407 -18.61 12.72 -21.93
CA SER A 407 -19.88 12.25 -22.46
C SER A 407 -19.74 12.04 -23.98
N GLY A 408 -19.42 10.80 -24.37
CA GLY A 408 -19.88 10.20 -25.63
C GLY A 408 -19.48 10.87 -26.95
N GLY A 409 -18.38 11.63 -27.00
CA GLY A 409 -17.80 12.05 -28.28
C GLY A 409 -17.24 10.84 -29.05
N PRO A 410 -17.36 10.77 -30.38
CA PRO A 410 -16.80 9.68 -31.17
C PRO A 410 -15.28 9.62 -30.94
N THR A 411 -14.82 8.48 -30.44
CA THR A 411 -13.41 8.18 -30.23
C THR A 411 -12.70 8.20 -31.58
N GLU A 412 -11.85 9.21 -31.80
CA GLU A 412 -10.87 9.16 -32.87
C GLU A 412 -9.97 7.95 -32.63
N THR A 413 -10.08 6.97 -33.52
CA THR A 413 -9.26 5.77 -33.55
C THR A 413 -7.83 6.13 -33.95
N THR A 414 -6.98 6.45 -32.99
CA THR A 414 -5.53 6.31 -33.19
C THR A 414 -5.15 4.83 -33.12
N PRO A 415 -4.57 4.25 -34.17
CA PRO A 415 -4.06 2.89 -34.14
C PRO A 415 -2.64 2.88 -33.55
N LEU A 416 -2.45 2.02 -32.53
CA LEU A 416 -1.21 1.56 -31.87
C LEU A 416 -1.04 1.99 -30.41
N GLY A 417 -1.18 0.98 -29.53
CA GLY A 417 -1.01 1.07 -28.08
C GLY A 417 -2.27 1.64 -27.45
N ASP A 418 -2.83 0.96 -26.44
CA ASP A 418 -3.92 1.53 -25.66
C ASP A 418 -3.53 2.97 -25.26
N ASP A 419 -4.40 3.93 -25.56
CA ASP A 419 -4.26 5.31 -25.07
C ASP A 419 -3.91 5.24 -23.57
N PRO A 420 -2.90 5.99 -23.06
CA PRO A 420 -2.59 6.07 -21.64
C PRO A 420 -3.81 6.18 -20.72
N GLU A 421 -4.91 6.79 -21.20
CA GLU A 421 -6.20 6.84 -20.50
C GLU A 421 -6.90 5.47 -20.40
N THR A 422 -6.90 4.66 -21.46
CA THR A 422 -7.45 3.29 -21.43
C THR A 422 -6.61 2.36 -20.56
N ALA A 423 -5.28 2.47 -20.63
CA ALA A 423 -4.38 1.72 -19.76
C ALA A 423 -4.56 2.11 -18.28
N PHE A 424 -4.85 3.38 -17.99
CA PHE A 424 -5.21 3.87 -16.66
C PHE A 424 -6.51 3.20 -16.17
N ASP A 425 -7.58 3.26 -16.96
CA ASP A 425 -8.89 2.77 -16.54
C ASP A 425 -8.90 1.25 -16.32
N ASN A 426 -8.16 0.50 -17.14
CA ASN A 426 -7.98 -0.95 -16.96
C ASN A 426 -7.17 -1.28 -15.71
N ALA A 427 -6.12 -0.53 -15.42
CA ALA A 427 -5.34 -0.71 -14.20
C ALA A 427 -6.23 -0.47 -12.98
N PHE A 428 -6.96 0.63 -12.99
CA PHE A 428 -7.89 0.98 -11.94
C PHE A 428 -8.95 -0.09 -11.67
N ALA A 429 -9.47 -0.70 -12.73
CA ALA A 429 -10.46 -1.76 -12.63
C ALA A 429 -9.89 -3.11 -12.18
N ALA A 430 -8.56 -3.29 -12.19
CA ALA A 430 -7.87 -4.45 -11.61
C ALA A 430 -7.37 -4.22 -10.17
N SER A 431 -7.43 -2.97 -9.68
CA SER A 431 -6.95 -2.57 -8.35
C SER A 431 -7.48 -3.45 -7.23
N GLY A 432 -6.60 -3.91 -6.34
CA GLY A 432 -6.99 -4.50 -5.06
C GLY A 432 -6.80 -6.01 -4.99
N LEU A 433 -6.10 -6.62 -5.95
CA LEU A 433 -5.65 -8.00 -5.83
C LEU A 433 -4.73 -8.17 -4.61
N ALA A 434 -3.96 -7.14 -4.24
CA ALA A 434 -3.12 -7.18 -3.04
C ALA A 434 -3.91 -7.20 -1.71
N THR A 435 -5.18 -6.77 -1.71
CA THR A 435 -5.91 -6.45 -0.47
C THR A 435 -7.21 -7.24 -0.25
N ALA A 436 -7.58 -8.14 -1.17
CA ALA A 436 -8.90 -8.77 -1.16
C ALA A 436 -9.06 -9.93 -0.13
N ASP A 437 -7.99 -10.37 0.53
CA ASP A 437 -7.81 -11.72 1.09
C ASP A 437 -8.33 -11.97 2.53
N LYS A 438 -8.37 -10.98 3.44
CA LYS A 438 -8.49 -11.26 4.90
C LYS A 438 -9.66 -12.13 5.38
N THR A 439 -10.79 -12.17 4.66
CA THR A 439 -11.94 -13.01 5.04
C THR A 439 -12.10 -14.24 4.16
N MET A 440 -11.24 -14.42 3.14
CA MET A 440 -11.39 -15.48 2.15
C MET A 440 -11.44 -16.85 2.80
N GLY A 441 -10.54 -17.12 3.75
CA GLY A 441 -10.46 -18.38 4.49
C GLY A 441 -11.73 -18.74 5.28
N THR A 442 -12.58 -17.77 5.59
CA THR A 442 -13.83 -17.99 6.34
C THR A 442 -15.05 -18.30 5.46
N LEU A 443 -14.90 -18.21 4.14
CA LEU A 443 -16.02 -18.34 3.19
C LEU A 443 -16.43 -19.80 2.96
N GLY A 444 -15.56 -20.76 3.27
CA GLY A 444 -15.84 -22.19 3.28
C GLY A 444 -15.91 -22.87 1.90
N SER A 445 -15.95 -22.11 0.80
CA SER A 445 -16.03 -22.66 -0.57
C SER A 445 -15.29 -21.77 -1.58
N LEU A 446 -14.84 -22.40 -2.68
CA LEU A 446 -14.14 -21.72 -3.77
C LEU A 446 -15.07 -20.73 -4.48
N GLU A 447 -16.34 -21.10 -4.71
CA GLU A 447 -17.35 -20.24 -5.33
C GLU A 447 -17.58 -18.96 -4.52
N ALA A 448 -17.73 -19.08 -3.20
CA ALA A 448 -17.92 -17.93 -2.32
C ALA A 448 -16.68 -17.03 -2.30
N ALA A 449 -15.48 -17.62 -2.30
CA ALA A 449 -14.22 -16.89 -2.43
C ALA A 449 -14.13 -16.14 -3.74
N GLN A 450 -14.35 -16.80 -4.89
CA GLN A 450 -14.35 -16.15 -6.19
C GLN A 450 -15.40 -15.05 -6.28
N LYS A 451 -16.60 -15.25 -5.74
CA LYS A 451 -17.63 -14.20 -5.68
C LYS A 451 -17.13 -13.00 -4.87
N SER A 452 -16.59 -13.22 -3.67
CA SER A 452 -16.07 -12.14 -2.82
C SER A 452 -14.93 -11.38 -3.50
N LEU A 453 -14.01 -12.10 -4.16
CA LEU A 453 -12.90 -11.51 -4.91
C LEU A 453 -13.41 -10.67 -6.09
N LYS A 454 -14.37 -11.17 -6.89
CA LYS A 454 -14.99 -10.41 -8.00
C LYS A 454 -15.67 -9.14 -7.49
N ASP A 455 -16.43 -9.24 -6.39
CA ASP A 455 -17.14 -8.10 -5.79
C ASP A 455 -16.16 -7.00 -5.30
N ARG A 456 -14.99 -7.40 -4.79
CA ARG A 456 -13.95 -6.50 -4.27
C ARG A 456 -13.03 -5.92 -5.34
N THR A 457 -12.53 -6.75 -6.24
CA THR A 457 -11.52 -6.40 -7.27
C THR A 457 -12.14 -5.80 -8.52
N LYS A 458 -13.47 -5.93 -8.71
CA LYS A 458 -14.18 -5.53 -9.95
C LYS A 458 -13.68 -6.28 -11.19
N LEU A 459 -13.17 -7.49 -11.00
CA LEU A 459 -12.80 -8.40 -12.08
C LEU A 459 -13.98 -9.29 -12.46
N ALA A 460 -14.13 -9.54 -13.75
CA ALA A 460 -15.00 -10.56 -14.31
C ALA A 460 -14.17 -11.80 -14.67
N VAL A 461 -14.79 -12.98 -14.57
CA VAL A 461 -14.21 -14.25 -15.02
C VAL A 461 -15.21 -14.87 -15.99
N SER A 462 -14.83 -15.01 -17.25
CA SER A 462 -15.61 -15.66 -18.32
C SER A 462 -14.72 -16.65 -19.03
N ASP A 463 -15.14 -17.92 -19.13
CA ASP A 463 -14.44 -18.97 -19.88
C ASP A 463 -12.97 -19.13 -19.48
N GLY A 464 -12.67 -19.04 -18.17
CA GLY A 464 -11.30 -19.11 -17.64
C GLY A 464 -10.43 -17.88 -17.92
N LYS A 465 -10.97 -16.86 -18.59
CA LYS A 465 -10.31 -15.56 -18.81
C LYS A 465 -10.75 -14.58 -17.74
N ILE A 466 -9.77 -13.96 -17.07
CA ILE A 466 -9.97 -12.86 -16.14
C ILE A 466 -9.87 -11.55 -16.92
N SER A 467 -10.81 -10.64 -16.72
CA SER A 467 -10.77 -9.29 -17.31
C SER A 467 -11.39 -8.27 -16.37
N PRO A 468 -11.01 -6.98 -16.47
CA PRO A 468 -11.76 -5.91 -15.83
C PRO A 468 -13.26 -5.97 -16.14
N ASP A 469 -14.13 -5.79 -15.14
CA ASP A 469 -15.58 -5.66 -15.37
C ASP A 469 -15.91 -4.25 -15.88
N SER A 470 -16.09 -4.16 -17.20
CA SER A 470 -16.48 -2.92 -17.91
C SER A 470 -17.76 -2.25 -17.39
N LYS A 471 -18.66 -2.99 -16.72
CA LYS A 471 -19.91 -2.44 -16.15
C LYS A 471 -19.69 -1.81 -14.78
N LEU A 472 -18.80 -2.37 -13.97
CA LEU A 472 -18.52 -1.91 -12.61
C LEU A 472 -17.44 -0.83 -12.54
N ALA A 473 -16.63 -0.68 -13.60
CA ALA A 473 -15.67 0.43 -13.71
C ALA A 473 -16.32 1.82 -13.53
N ARG A 474 -17.63 1.94 -13.79
CA ARG A 474 -18.38 3.20 -13.78
C ARG A 474 -19.12 3.51 -12.47
N GLY A 475 -19.14 2.59 -11.50
CA GLY A 475 -19.91 2.75 -10.26
C GLY A 475 -19.05 2.47 -9.04
N ARG A 476 -18.51 3.51 -8.37
CA ARG A 476 -17.78 3.35 -7.11
C ARG A 476 -18.36 4.20 -5.98
N SER A 477 -18.57 3.54 -4.84
CA SER A 477 -18.86 4.08 -3.52
C SER A 477 -17.57 4.49 -2.81
N ARG A 478 -17.60 5.65 -2.15
CA ARG A 478 -16.48 6.20 -1.36
C ARG A 478 -16.31 5.40 -0.06
N GLY A 479 -15.08 5.43 0.48
CA GLY A 479 -14.77 4.90 1.81
C GLY A 479 -15.63 5.51 2.92
N LEU A 480 -15.68 4.80 4.04
CA LEU A 480 -16.58 4.99 5.18
C LEU A 480 -16.78 6.46 5.60
N PHE A 481 -18.04 6.78 5.84
CA PHE A 481 -18.57 8.08 6.25
C PHE A 481 -18.88 8.08 7.75
N ILE A 482 -18.53 9.17 8.45
CA ILE A 482 -19.09 9.52 9.75
C ILE A 482 -19.34 11.03 9.72
N GLU A 483 -20.60 11.44 9.91
CA GLU A 483 -21.02 12.84 9.98
C GLU A 483 -20.77 13.42 11.38
N SER A 484 -20.36 14.68 11.43
CA SER A 484 -20.54 15.54 12.60
C SER A 484 -20.65 17.00 12.15
N ASN A 485 -21.64 17.71 12.71
CA ASN A 485 -22.06 19.06 12.35
C ASN A 485 -21.60 20.14 13.35
N GLN A 486 -20.41 20.03 13.96
CA GLN A 486 -19.97 21.00 14.97
C GLN A 486 -18.48 21.36 14.84
N PRO A 487 -18.12 22.66 14.87
CA PRO A 487 -16.75 23.10 15.04
C PRO A 487 -16.45 23.41 16.52
N THR A 488 -15.25 23.08 17.01
CA THR A 488 -14.27 24.03 17.60
C THR A 488 -13.29 23.36 18.56
N SER A 489 -12.16 24.07 18.67
CA SER A 489 -10.87 23.75 19.27
C SER A 489 -10.85 23.64 20.80
N THR A 490 -10.15 22.62 21.31
CA THR A 490 -9.28 22.73 22.50
C THR A 490 -8.34 21.52 22.53
N ALA A 491 -7.07 21.73 22.87
CA ALA A 491 -6.10 20.64 23.04
C ALA A 491 -6.56 19.76 24.22
N GLY A 492 -6.93 18.51 23.91
CA GLY A 492 -7.65 17.60 24.81
C GLY A 492 -9.10 17.29 24.42
N GLY A 493 -9.59 17.84 23.29
CA GLY A 493 -10.94 17.58 22.77
C GLY A 493 -11.12 16.22 22.09
N GLN A 494 -12.38 15.81 21.93
CA GLN A 494 -12.78 14.63 21.17
C GLN A 494 -12.09 14.60 19.79
N VAL A 495 -11.70 13.41 19.33
CA VAL A 495 -11.15 13.20 17.99
C VAL A 495 -12.16 13.70 16.96
N GLN A 496 -11.85 14.80 16.28
CA GLN A 496 -12.67 15.30 15.20
C GLN A 496 -12.38 14.51 13.92
N VAL A 497 -13.37 13.77 13.46
CA VAL A 497 -13.33 13.14 12.14
C VAL A 497 -13.71 14.19 11.10
N VAL A 498 -12.82 14.46 10.15
CA VAL A 498 -13.03 15.46 9.10
C VAL A 498 -13.11 14.76 7.74
N LYS A 499 -14.08 15.19 6.92
CA LYS A 499 -14.16 14.77 5.52
C LYS A 499 -13.09 15.47 4.72
N PHE A 500 -12.21 14.71 4.10
CA PHE A 500 -11.16 15.22 3.24
C PHE A 500 -11.08 14.39 1.95
N THR A 501 -10.98 15.07 0.81
CA THR A 501 -10.84 14.43 -0.51
C THR A 501 -9.41 14.64 -0.98
N TYR A 502 -8.74 13.55 -1.34
CA TYR A 502 -7.31 13.55 -1.66
C TYR A 502 -7.00 12.66 -2.86
N ASP A 503 -5.86 12.91 -3.50
CA ASP A 503 -5.22 11.95 -4.41
C ASP A 503 -4.80 10.77 -3.56
N GLU A 504 -5.25 9.59 -3.95
CA GLU A 504 -4.91 8.38 -3.22
C GLU A 504 -3.44 7.99 -3.39
N GLN A 505 -2.72 8.59 -4.35
CA GLN A 505 -1.28 8.46 -4.47
C GLN A 505 -0.57 9.43 -3.50
N PRO A 506 0.46 8.97 -2.75
CA PRO A 506 1.19 9.87 -1.87
C PRO A 506 1.99 10.90 -2.68
N LEU A 507 1.87 12.18 -2.31
CA LEU A 507 2.74 13.27 -2.76
C LEU A 507 4.14 13.20 -2.15
N ASP A 508 4.27 12.55 -0.99
CA ASP A 508 5.51 12.43 -0.24
C ASP A 508 5.51 11.09 0.50
N SER A 509 6.65 10.41 0.51
CA SER A 509 6.91 9.19 1.26
C SER A 509 8.23 9.39 1.99
N VAL A 510 8.23 9.20 3.30
CA VAL A 510 9.41 9.35 4.15
C VAL A 510 9.59 8.10 4.98
N VAL A 511 10.80 7.53 4.95
CA VAL A 511 11.22 6.43 5.81
C VAL A 511 12.38 6.88 6.70
N ILE A 512 12.22 6.73 8.01
CA ILE A 512 13.24 7.02 9.02
C ILE A 512 13.52 5.76 9.84
N ASN A 513 14.73 5.23 9.75
CA ASN A 513 15.21 4.12 10.56
C ASN A 513 15.65 4.64 11.95
N TYR A 514 15.18 4.04 13.03
CA TYR A 514 15.55 4.45 14.39
C TYR A 514 16.23 3.35 15.21
N TYR A 515 16.26 2.13 14.67
CA TYR A 515 16.94 1.00 15.28
C TYR A 515 17.73 0.27 14.21
N VAL A 516 19.06 0.33 14.32
CA VAL A 516 20.00 -0.39 13.45
C VAL A 516 20.92 -1.16 14.39
N LYS A 517 20.81 -2.50 14.40
CA LYS A 517 21.67 -3.39 15.20
C LYS A 517 23.13 -3.17 14.87
#